data_AF-A0A366ICL6-F1
#
_entry.id   AF-A0A366ICL6-F1
#
_cell.length_a   1.000
_cell.length_b   1.000
_cell.length_c   1.000
_cell.angle_alpha   90.00
_cell.angle_beta   90.00
_cell.angle_gamma   90.00
#
_symmetry.space_group_name_H-M   'P 1'
#
loop_
_entity.id
_entity.type
_entity.pdbx_description
1 polymer ?
#
loop_
_entity_poly.entity_id
_entity_poly.type
_entity_poly.pdbx_seq_one_letter_code
_entity_poly.pdbx_strand_id
1 'polypeptide(L)' 'MNYCELDENKICDDCGRCQICDLDKNKVCDNCCECIGIASEYNVVEIEHVEDGADHAFNEDEEELFTKWMEKKRENK' A
#
# COMPACT_ATOMS: atom_id res chain seq x y z
N MET A 1 12.72 -25.52 6.59
CA MET A 1 13.26 -24.83 7.77
C MET A 1 12.66 -23.45 7.72
N ASN A 2 11.78 -23.12 8.67
CA ASN A 2 11.00 -21.88 8.62
C ASN A 2 11.66 -20.85 9.54
N TYR A 3 11.77 -19.62 9.07
CA TYR A 3 12.23 -18.47 9.87
C TYR A 3 11.07 -17.87 10.66
N CYS A 4 11.38 -17.13 11.71
CA CYS A 4 10.39 -16.46 12.55
C CYS A 4 9.76 -15.29 11.78
N GLU A 5 8.44 -15.19 11.83
CA GLU A 5 7.69 -14.10 11.19
C GLU A 5 8.00 -12.72 11.78
N LEU A 6 8.45 -12.68 13.04
CA LEU A 6 8.80 -11.44 13.75
C LEU A 6 10.30 -11.13 13.71
N ASP A 7 11.15 -12.06 13.28
CA ASP A 7 12.61 -11.90 13.24
C ASP A 7 13.21 -12.78 12.14
N GLU A 8 13.56 -12.16 11.02
CA GLU A 8 14.11 -12.81 9.82
C GLU A 8 15.43 -13.55 10.07
N ASN A 9 16.16 -13.22 11.14
CA ASN A 9 17.44 -13.85 11.47
C ASN A 9 17.28 -15.05 12.43
N LYS A 10 16.05 -15.33 12.88
CA LYS A 10 15.76 -16.37 13.86
C LYS A 10 15.03 -17.55 13.22
N ILE A 11 15.49 -18.78 13.49
CA ILE A 11 14.76 -20.01 13.15
C ILE A 11 13.54 -20.13 14.07
N CYS A 12 12.39 -20.49 13.50
CA CYS A 12 11.17 -20.66 14.30
C CYS A 12 11.35 -21.77 15.36
N ASP A 13 11.01 -21.42 16.60
CA ASP A 13 11.06 -22.28 17.80
C ASP A 13 9.67 -22.55 18.39
N ASP A 14 8.61 -22.33 17.60
CA ASP A 14 7.20 -22.50 17.98
C ASP A 14 6.81 -21.77 19.27
N CYS A 15 7.44 -20.61 19.56
CA CYS A 15 7.18 -19.85 20.78
C CYS A 15 5.80 -19.16 20.84
N GLY A 16 5.03 -19.15 19.74
CA GLY A 16 3.66 -18.61 19.69
C GLY A 16 3.53 -17.08 19.77
N ARG A 17 4.65 -16.33 19.84
CA ARG A 17 4.60 -14.86 20.00
C ARG A 17 3.91 -14.13 18.85
N CYS A 18 4.07 -14.60 17.61
CA CYS A 18 3.39 -14.02 16.44
C CYS A 18 1.86 -14.17 16.49
N GLN A 19 1.33 -14.98 17.42
CA GLN A 19 -0.10 -15.18 17.60
C GLN A 19 -0.71 -14.25 18.66
N ILE A 20 0.09 -13.42 19.34
CA ILE A 20 -0.38 -12.53 20.41
C ILE A 20 -0.54 -11.11 19.85
N CYS A 21 -1.61 -10.43 20.28
CA CYS A 21 -1.86 -9.05 19.87
C CYS A 21 -0.79 -8.10 20.42
N ASP A 22 -0.28 -7.22 19.56
CA ASP A 22 0.72 -6.21 19.96
C ASP A 22 0.18 -5.17 20.94
N LEU A 23 -1.14 -4.92 20.93
CA LEU A 23 -1.80 -4.02 21.87
C LEU A 23 -2.18 -4.67 23.20
N ASP A 24 -2.58 -5.95 23.19
CA ASP A 24 -3.00 -6.68 24.38
C ASP A 24 -2.32 -8.06 24.46
N LYS A 25 -1.41 -8.19 25.42
CA LYS A 25 -0.62 -9.40 25.66
C LYS A 25 -1.46 -10.60 26.12
N ASN A 26 -2.72 -10.40 26.51
CA ASN A 26 -3.65 -11.46 26.88
C ASN A 26 -4.58 -11.89 25.74
N LYS A 27 -4.53 -11.20 24.59
CA LYS A 27 -5.39 -11.44 23.44
C LYS A 27 -4.62 -12.22 22.35
N VAL A 28 -5.20 -13.32 21.87
CA VAL A 28 -4.77 -13.97 20.62
C VAL A 28 -5.16 -13.06 19.45
N CYS A 29 -4.23 -12.79 18.54
CA CYS A 29 -4.47 -11.93 17.40
C CYS A 29 -5.62 -12.49 16.55
N ASP A 30 -6.65 -11.67 16.36
CA ASP A 30 -7.83 -11.93 15.53
C ASP A 30 -7.81 -11.09 14.24
N ASN A 31 -6.65 -10.50 13.92
CA ASN A 31 -6.44 -9.65 12.76
C ASN A 31 -7.39 -8.43 12.69
N CYS A 32 -7.79 -7.87 13.84
CA CYS A 32 -8.62 -6.66 13.93
C CYS A 32 -7.90 -5.37 13.47
N CYS A 33 -6.58 -5.40 13.27
CA CYS A 33 -5.74 -4.30 12.80
C CYS A 33 -5.70 -3.04 13.70
N GLU A 34 -6.28 -3.06 14.91
CA GLU A 34 -6.26 -1.92 15.84
C GLU A 34 -4.82 -1.49 16.22
N CYS A 35 -3.88 -2.45 16.27
CA CYS A 35 -2.47 -2.20 16.61
C CYS A 35 -1.70 -1.39 15.57
N ILE A 36 -2.19 -1.34 14.34
CA ILE A 36 -1.51 -0.67 13.21
C ILE A 36 -1.89 0.82 13.15
N GLY A 37 -2.92 1.24 13.92
CA GLY A 37 -3.26 2.66 14.11
C GLY A 37 -3.67 3.39 12.82
N ILE A 38 -4.08 2.66 11.78
CA ILE A 38 -4.54 3.26 10.53
C ILE A 38 -6.03 3.53 10.68
N ALA A 39 -6.43 4.80 10.63
CA ALA A 39 -7.84 5.20 10.72
C ALA A 39 -8.68 4.76 9.50
N SER A 40 -8.05 4.15 8.49
CA SER A 40 -8.64 3.76 7.21
C SER A 40 -8.14 2.36 6.82
N GLU A 41 -9.00 1.58 6.16
CA GLU A 41 -8.66 0.28 5.56
C GLU A 41 -7.52 0.40 4.52
N TYR A 42 -7.35 1.59 3.93
CA TYR A 42 -6.33 1.89 2.94
C TYR A 42 -5.69 3.26 3.19
N ASN A 43 -4.39 3.36 2.96
CA ASN A 43 -3.72 4.66 2.85
C ASN A 43 -4.00 5.24 1.45
N VAL A 44 -4.46 6.48 1.40
CA VAL A 44 -4.66 7.21 0.14
C VAL A 44 -3.47 8.13 -0.07
N VAL A 45 -2.82 7.99 -1.22
CA VAL A 45 -1.87 8.98 -1.74
C VAL A 45 -2.58 9.72 -2.86
N GLU A 46 -2.88 10.99 -2.64
CA GLU A 46 -3.44 11.85 -3.68
C GLU A 46 -2.30 12.36 -4.56
N ILE A 47 -2.43 12.18 -5.87
CA ILE A 47 -1.47 12.70 -6.85
C ILE A 47 -1.99 14.07 -7.29
N GLU A 48 -1.32 15.14 -6.85
CA GLU A 48 -1.70 16.51 -7.22
C GLU A 48 -1.40 16.80 -8.70
N HIS A 49 -0.21 16.39 -9.17
CA HIS A 49 0.23 16.58 -10.55
C HIS A 49 1.27 15.53 -10.94
N VAL A 50 1.41 15.29 -12.24
CA VAL A 50 2.46 14.45 -12.84
C VAL A 50 3.27 15.36 -13.74
N GLU A 51 4.55 15.55 -13.43
CA GLU A 51 5.48 16.30 -14.26
C GLU A 51 6.23 15.35 -15.19
N ASP A 52 6.32 15.70 -16.47
CA ASP A 52 7.18 14.99 -17.40
C ASP A 52 8.63 15.43 -17.18
N GLY A 53 9.48 14.50 -16.76
CA GLY A 53 10.92 14.73 -16.72
C GLY A 53 11.47 15.01 -18.12
N ALA A 54 12.59 15.73 -18.22
CA ALA A 54 13.22 16.09 -19.49
C ALA A 54 13.53 14.88 -20.42
N ASP A 55 13.61 13.67 -19.84
CA ASP A 55 13.88 12.41 -20.55
C ASP A 55 12.61 11.71 -21.08
N HIS A 56 11.41 12.21 -20.73
CA HIS A 56 10.10 11.62 -21.03
C HIS A 56 9.04 12.65 -21.43
N ALA A 57 9.43 13.72 -22.13
CA ALA A 57 8.45 14.65 -22.70
C ALA A 57 7.57 13.90 -23.72
N PHE A 58 6.25 13.87 -23.50
CA PHE A 58 5.31 13.43 -24.53
C PHE A 58 5.51 14.28 -25.78
N ASN A 59 5.47 13.64 -26.94
CA ASN A 59 5.37 14.40 -28.18
C ASN A 59 3.95 14.99 -28.35
N GLU A 60 3.79 15.95 -29.26
CA GLU A 60 2.51 16.65 -29.48
C GLU A 60 1.34 15.68 -29.77
N ASP A 61 1.60 14.59 -30.50
CA ASP A 61 0.58 13.59 -30.83
C ASP A 61 0.17 12.77 -29.58
N GLU A 62 1.13 12.44 -28.72
CA GLU A 62 0.90 11.71 -27.45
C GLU A 62 0.13 12.56 -26.44
N GLU A 63 0.46 13.85 -26.33
CA GLU A 63 -0.25 14.81 -25.48
C GLU A 63 -1.71 14.99 -25.93
N GLU A 64 -1.95 15.05 -27.24
CA GLU A 64 -3.31 15.12 -27.81
C GLU A 64 -4.12 13.86 -27.49
N LEU A 65 -3.52 12.67 -27.61
CA LEU A 65 -4.16 11.40 -27.29
C LEU A 65 -4.53 11.28 -25.80
N PHE A 66 -3.61 11.68 -24.91
CA PHE A 66 -3.84 11.66 -23.46
C PHE A 66 -4.95 12.63 -23.06
N THR A 67 -4.94 13.84 -23.60
CA THR A 67 -5.96 14.88 -23.33
C THR A 67 -7.35 14.42 -23.75
N LYS A 68 -7.48 13.87 -24.97
CA LYS A 68 -8.76 13.30 -25.46
C LYS A 68 -9.26 12.15 -24.58
N TRP A 69 -8.36 11.29 -24.09
CA TRP A 69 -8.72 10.21 -23.17
C TRP A 69 -9.23 10.74 -21.83
N MET A 70 -8.57 11.75 -21.26
CA MET A 70 -8.96 12.39 -20.00
C MET A 70 -10.33 13.07 -20.08
N GLU A 71 -10.61 13.80 -21.16
CA GLU A 71 -11.92 14.42 -21.40
C GLU A 71 -13.03 13.38 -21.50
N LYS A 72 -12.82 12.33 -22.31
CA LYS A 72 -13.76 11.23 -22.45
C LYS A 72 -14.03 10.51 -21.12
N LYS A 73 -13.02 10.37 -20.26
CA LYS A 73 -13.18 9.79 -18.91
C LYS A 73 -14.02 10.68 -17.99
N ARG A 74 -13.95 12.00 -18.14
CA ARG A 74 -14.79 12.96 -17.40
C ARG A 74 -16.25 12.94 -17.85
N GLU A 75 -16.51 12.75 -19.14
CA GLU A 75 -17.88 12.67 -19.69
C GLU A 75 -18.61 11.36 -19.36
N ASN A 76 -17.86 10.28 -19.11
CA ASN A 76 -18.41 8.96 -18.77
C ASN A 76 -18.54 8.72 -17.26
N LYS A 77 -18.55 9.79 -16.45
CA LYS A 77 -18.71 9.76 -15.00
C LYS A 77 -20.05 10.38 -14.60
#